data_AF-A6GB41-F1
#
_entry.id   AF-A6GB41-F1
#
_cell.length_a   1.000
_cell.length_b   1.000
_cell.length_c   1.000
_cell.angle_alpha   90.00
_cell.angle_beta   90.00
_cell.angle_gamma   90.00
#
_symmetry.space_group_name_H-M   'P 1'
#
loop_
_entity.id
_entity.type
_entity.pdbx_description
1 polymer ?
#
loop_
_entity_poly.entity_id
_entity_poly.type
_entity_poly.pdbx_seq_one_letter_code
_entity_poly.pdbx_strand_id
1 'polypeptide(L)'
;MMLRWPAWSVAVCCCAPLACYAGIDEDSYADGGDETQSEAGEGEDGSSDGGGEGGPAEEAPAPAPRTYRLTHAQWDNTAQDLLGLPGPTGLTGLLRDDPKIAGYVFDNDATSLEVDEALWTGYRIAAGELAQTVTEDPDLLAPFVDVPGDTEAERIDSFVRSFGTRAYRRPLSEAEVAALADLFNAGSGLYSGVQDPFVAGVRHVIEAVLQSPYFLYRVETSEAVVDGVIPLSDYELASRLSYFLWNTMPDAELFDAAEAGELETAADIAAQAERMLADPRAAEMVVRFHHQLLEVEKMETISPSELVFDVPDNLPELAIEEHEHFIRDVVFGNGGGLIELLTSSQTMVESELAAIYGVAGVTGSDFVEVDLDPTQRRGVFTQLGFLAANASSFDPDPIHRGVFLAKRMACHTIAAPPDGVPPLPPLGEDQTNRERVEAHTSGNPCASCHGPLINPFGFPYESYDALGAWRTVDNGQPVDTATMVLLDGQQSVSGAVELAEVMAASEQVHECYARHWLEYATGRNYVFGDAPTVSRLGGDSLAEEQSMRELLVALTTSVAFSTRAAEELQ
;
A
#
# COMPACT_ATOMS: atom_id res chain seq x y z
N MET A 1 -29.07 22.31 11.79
CA MET A 1 -30.35 21.66 11.40
C MET A 1 -30.09 20.15 11.41
N MET A 2 -30.59 19.44 12.42
CA MET A 2 -30.22 18.04 12.72
C MET A 2 -30.89 17.05 11.73
N LEU A 3 -30.08 16.28 11.01
CA LEU A 3 -30.52 15.08 10.30
C LEU A 3 -30.68 13.94 11.32
N ARG A 4 -31.91 13.46 11.46
CA ARG A 4 -32.32 12.36 12.35
C ARG A 4 -32.16 11.01 11.65
N TRP A 5 -31.48 10.08 12.29
CA TRP A 5 -31.57 8.64 11.97
C TRP A 5 -32.63 7.97 12.87
N PRO A 6 -33.41 6.98 12.39
CA PRO A 6 -34.50 6.39 13.15
C PRO A 6 -33.98 5.33 14.13
N ALA A 7 -34.36 5.47 15.40
CA ALA A 7 -34.16 4.48 16.46
C ALA A 7 -35.05 3.26 16.24
N TRP A 8 -34.46 2.06 16.29
CA TRP A 8 -35.19 0.79 16.42
C TRP A 8 -35.14 0.33 17.88
N SER A 9 -36.32 0.10 18.44
CA SER A 9 -36.55 -0.34 19.82
C SER A 9 -36.13 -1.80 20.02
N VAL A 10 -35.19 -2.05 20.94
CA VAL A 10 -34.86 -3.39 21.44
C VAL A 10 -35.82 -3.77 22.57
N ALA A 11 -36.66 -4.77 22.33
CA ALA A 11 -37.44 -5.44 23.36
C ALA A 11 -36.58 -6.51 24.04
N VAL A 12 -36.29 -6.30 25.32
CA VAL A 12 -35.60 -7.26 26.20
C VAL A 12 -36.55 -8.42 26.51
N CYS A 13 -36.16 -9.64 26.13
CA CYS A 13 -36.77 -10.86 26.64
C CYS A 13 -35.67 -11.76 27.23
N CYS A 14 -35.63 -11.84 28.56
CA CYS A 14 -34.75 -12.73 29.32
C CYS A 14 -35.21 -14.18 29.21
N CYS A 15 -34.35 -15.08 28.74
CA CYS A 15 -34.34 -16.50 29.11
C CYS A 15 -32.89 -17.01 29.17
N ALA A 16 -32.55 -17.66 30.27
CA ALA A 16 -31.23 -18.18 30.64
C ALA A 16 -30.86 -19.48 29.89
N PRO A 17 -29.60 -19.98 30.00
CA PRO A 17 -28.92 -20.72 28.95
C PRO A 17 -29.00 -22.25 29.10
N LEU A 18 -28.89 -22.97 27.97
CA LEU A 18 -28.52 -24.38 27.90
C LEU A 18 -27.93 -24.72 26.50
N ALA A 19 -26.61 -24.88 26.49
CA ALA A 19 -25.82 -25.93 25.85
C ALA A 19 -25.77 -26.12 24.31
N CYS A 20 -24.54 -26.50 23.91
CA CYS A 20 -24.14 -27.41 22.82
C CYS A 20 -23.81 -26.85 21.43
N TYR A 21 -22.50 -26.89 21.20
CA TYR A 21 -21.74 -27.08 19.96
C TYR A 21 -22.32 -28.18 19.04
N ALA A 22 -22.42 -27.92 17.74
CA ALA A 22 -22.32 -28.91 16.65
C ALA A 22 -22.22 -28.19 15.30
N GLY A 23 -21.19 -28.56 14.52
CA GLY A 23 -21.01 -28.15 13.13
C GLY A 23 -22.02 -28.81 12.18
N ILE A 24 -22.13 -28.28 10.98
CA ILE A 24 -22.96 -28.82 9.92
C ILE A 24 -22.15 -28.81 8.62
N ASP A 25 -21.80 -30.01 8.17
CA ASP A 25 -21.48 -30.35 6.79
C ASP A 25 -22.76 -30.21 5.94
N GLU A 26 -22.68 -29.56 4.78
CA GLU A 26 -23.71 -29.63 3.75
C GLU A 26 -23.18 -30.42 2.57
N ASP A 27 -23.72 -31.63 2.39
CA ASP A 27 -23.71 -32.34 1.13
C ASP A 27 -25.06 -33.03 0.92
N SER A 28 -25.49 -33.02 -0.35
CA SER A 28 -26.57 -33.80 -0.97
C SER A 28 -28.03 -33.33 -0.82
N TYR A 29 -28.61 -32.90 -1.94
CA TYR A 29 -29.94 -33.35 -2.34
C TYR A 29 -30.02 -33.49 -3.88
N ALA A 30 -30.44 -34.67 -4.31
CA ALA A 30 -30.69 -35.04 -5.69
C ALA A 30 -32.20 -35.05 -5.99
N ASP A 31 -32.51 -34.65 -7.23
CA ASP A 31 -33.51 -35.15 -8.20
C ASP A 31 -35.01 -35.22 -7.85
N GLY A 32 -35.82 -34.81 -8.82
CA GLY A 32 -37.28 -34.89 -8.85
C GLY A 32 -37.88 -33.96 -9.90
N GLY A 33 -37.89 -34.41 -11.15
CA GLY A 33 -38.44 -33.66 -12.30
C GLY A 33 -39.97 -33.53 -12.34
N ASP A 34 -40.42 -32.58 -13.17
CA ASP A 34 -41.72 -32.64 -13.85
C ASP A 34 -41.64 -31.92 -15.20
N GLU A 35 -42.30 -32.51 -16.18
CA GLU A 35 -42.28 -32.17 -17.60
C GLU A 35 -43.20 -30.98 -17.89
N THR A 36 -42.71 -29.98 -18.62
CA THR A 36 -43.57 -29.16 -19.48
C THR A 36 -42.86 -28.87 -20.81
N GLN A 37 -43.46 -29.38 -21.89
CA GLN A 37 -43.11 -29.07 -23.27
C GLN A 37 -43.69 -27.72 -23.66
N SER A 38 -42.87 -26.83 -24.24
CA SER A 38 -43.34 -25.85 -25.23
C SER A 38 -42.22 -25.44 -26.19
N GLU A 39 -42.40 -25.90 -27.43
CA GLU A 39 -42.15 -25.23 -28.71
C GLU A 39 -40.82 -24.51 -28.97
N ALA A 40 -40.11 -25.06 -29.95
CA ALA A 40 -38.94 -24.50 -30.61
C ALA A 40 -39.26 -23.18 -31.34
N GLY A 41 -38.52 -22.13 -30.99
CA GLY A 41 -38.36 -20.92 -31.80
C GLY A 41 -36.92 -20.86 -32.30
N GLU A 42 -36.77 -20.85 -33.62
CA GLU A 42 -35.51 -20.68 -34.34
C GLU A 42 -34.89 -19.32 -33.96
N GLY A 43 -33.70 -19.33 -33.36
CA GLY A 43 -32.91 -18.14 -33.10
C GLY A 43 -32.03 -17.83 -34.32
N GLU A 44 -32.29 -16.70 -34.96
CA GLU A 44 -31.48 -16.15 -36.05
C GLU A 44 -30.07 -15.80 -35.56
N ASP A 45 -29.06 -16.35 -36.26
CA ASP A 45 -27.65 -15.98 -36.15
C ASP A 45 -27.45 -14.52 -36.60
N GLY A 46 -27.44 -13.60 -35.62
CA GLY A 46 -26.98 -12.23 -35.80
C GLY A 46 -25.46 -12.14 -35.70
N SER A 47 -24.75 -12.54 -36.76
CA SER A 47 -23.34 -12.22 -36.94
C SER A 47 -23.20 -10.71 -37.18
N SER A 48 -22.69 -9.98 -36.18
CA SER A 48 -22.12 -8.66 -36.40
C SER A 48 -20.59 -8.76 -36.34
N ASP A 49 -20.04 -9.11 -37.49
CA ASP A 49 -18.64 -8.92 -37.83
C ASP A 49 -18.39 -7.40 -37.93
N GLY A 50 -17.66 -6.88 -36.94
CA GLY A 50 -17.38 -5.46 -36.78
C GLY A 50 -15.92 -5.27 -36.40
N GLY A 51 -15.01 -5.74 -37.26
CA GLY A 51 -13.60 -5.40 -37.20
C GLY A 51 -13.39 -3.90 -37.43
N GLY A 52 -13.46 -3.13 -36.35
CA GLY A 52 -12.82 -1.83 -36.25
C GLY A 52 -11.42 -2.06 -35.69
N GLU A 53 -10.39 -1.69 -36.44
CA GLU A 53 -9.07 -1.39 -35.89
C GLU A 53 -9.27 -0.25 -34.89
N GLY A 54 -9.52 -0.61 -33.62
CA GLY A 54 -9.62 0.35 -32.53
C GLY A 54 -8.27 1.02 -32.35
N GLY A 55 -8.26 2.36 -32.36
CA GLY A 55 -7.11 3.10 -31.81
C GLY A 55 -6.84 2.67 -30.37
N PRO A 56 -5.73 3.14 -29.76
CA PRO A 56 -5.47 2.85 -28.35
C PRO A 56 -6.71 3.23 -27.53
N ALA A 57 -7.11 2.34 -26.62
CA ALA A 57 -8.23 2.60 -25.73
C ALA A 57 -7.93 3.89 -24.95
N GLU A 58 -8.91 4.77 -24.85
CA GLU A 58 -8.76 6.06 -24.16
C GLU A 58 -8.74 5.83 -22.65
N GLU A 59 -7.88 6.56 -21.93
CA GLU A 59 -7.88 6.52 -20.47
C GLU A 59 -9.21 7.05 -19.92
N ALA A 60 -9.75 6.35 -18.92
CA ALA A 60 -10.94 6.77 -18.20
C ALA A 60 -10.80 6.43 -16.72
N PRO A 61 -11.42 7.20 -15.81
CA PRO A 61 -11.45 6.82 -14.40
C PRO A 61 -12.39 5.61 -14.24
N ALA A 62 -11.97 4.61 -13.49
CA ALA A 62 -12.87 3.54 -13.06
C ALA A 62 -13.57 3.92 -11.74
N PRO A 63 -14.82 3.46 -11.52
CA PRO A 63 -15.58 3.80 -10.32
C PRO A 63 -14.81 3.46 -9.02
N ALA A 64 -14.76 4.41 -8.11
CA ALA A 64 -14.13 4.27 -6.80
C ALA A 64 -15.01 4.83 -5.67
N PRO A 65 -14.76 4.45 -4.40
CA PRO A 65 -15.37 5.12 -3.26
C PRO A 65 -15.01 6.61 -3.22
N ARG A 66 -15.94 7.45 -2.76
CA ARG A 66 -15.75 8.91 -2.66
C ARG A 66 -15.26 9.36 -1.29
N THR A 67 -15.11 8.41 -0.38
CA THR A 67 -14.76 8.64 1.02
C THR A 67 -13.68 7.65 1.41
N TYR A 68 -12.50 8.18 1.67
CA TYR A 68 -11.31 7.41 2.02
C TYR A 68 -10.99 7.66 3.48
N ARG A 69 -11.30 6.71 4.37
CA ARG A 69 -10.83 6.82 5.74
C ARG A 69 -9.31 6.85 5.74
N LEU A 70 -8.72 7.71 6.56
CA LEU A 70 -7.27 7.68 6.77
C LEU A 70 -6.87 6.32 7.33
N THR A 71 -5.79 5.73 6.81
CA THR A 71 -5.09 4.65 7.51
C THR A 71 -4.56 5.17 8.83
N HIS A 72 -4.22 4.30 9.78
CA HIS A 72 -3.69 4.76 11.06
C HIS A 72 -2.37 5.51 10.92
N ALA A 73 -1.52 5.11 9.98
CA ALA A 73 -0.31 5.84 9.64
C ALA A 73 -0.63 7.24 9.07
N GLN A 74 -1.62 7.34 8.19
CA GLN A 74 -2.08 8.63 7.65
C GLN A 74 -2.67 9.52 8.74
N TRP A 75 -3.47 8.96 9.65
CA TRP A 75 -4.03 9.67 10.79
C TRP A 75 -2.93 10.22 11.70
N ASP A 76 -1.92 9.41 12.02
CA ASP A 76 -0.79 9.78 12.88
C ASP A 76 0.04 10.91 12.27
N ASN A 77 0.46 10.74 11.01
CA ASN A 77 1.20 11.75 10.26
C ASN A 77 0.42 13.06 10.13
N THR A 78 -0.88 12.96 9.83
CA THR A 78 -1.74 14.14 9.71
C THR A 78 -1.86 14.86 11.06
N ALA A 79 -2.07 14.13 12.15
CA ALA A 79 -2.18 14.71 13.48
C ALA A 79 -0.86 15.38 13.89
N GLN A 80 0.28 14.75 13.59
CA GLN A 80 1.62 15.31 13.80
C GLN A 80 1.78 16.64 13.06
N ASP A 81 1.54 16.68 11.75
CA ASP A 81 1.71 17.89 10.93
C ASP A 81 0.70 18.99 11.28
N LEU A 82 -0.56 18.61 11.53
CA LEU A 82 -1.63 19.54 11.87
C LEU A 82 -1.33 20.26 13.19
N LEU A 83 -0.86 19.52 14.19
CA LEU A 83 -0.61 19.99 15.55
C LEU A 83 0.83 20.48 15.78
N GLY A 84 1.74 20.27 14.83
CA GLY A 84 3.14 20.68 14.93
C GLY A 84 3.94 19.85 15.94
N LEU A 85 3.61 18.57 16.10
CA LEU A 85 4.28 17.69 17.07
C LEU A 85 5.73 17.39 16.64
N PRO A 86 6.67 17.23 17.60
CA PRO A 86 8.07 16.95 17.30
C PRO A 86 8.32 15.52 16.79
N GLY A 87 7.32 14.66 16.81
CA GLY A 87 7.39 13.27 16.35
C GLY A 87 6.00 12.61 16.30
N PRO A 88 5.95 11.29 16.01
CA PRO A 88 4.72 10.50 15.98
C PRO A 88 3.88 10.65 17.25
N THR A 89 2.56 10.52 17.16
CA THR A 89 1.70 10.75 18.33
C THR A 89 1.88 9.68 19.41
N GLY A 90 2.26 8.46 19.01
CA GLY A 90 2.35 7.29 19.89
C GLY A 90 0.97 6.74 20.30
N LEU A 91 -0.12 7.17 19.67
CA LEU A 91 -1.49 6.85 20.05
C LEU A 91 -2.18 5.85 19.10
N THR A 92 -1.52 5.45 18.02
CA THR A 92 -2.07 4.44 17.08
C THR A 92 -2.34 3.10 17.75
N GLY A 93 -1.64 2.76 18.84
CA GLY A 93 -1.93 1.57 19.66
C GLY A 93 -3.27 1.60 20.41
N LEU A 94 -3.96 2.75 20.45
CA LEU A 94 -5.35 2.86 20.92
C LEU A 94 -6.37 2.49 19.83
N LEU A 95 -5.93 2.43 18.58
CA LEU A 95 -6.76 2.18 17.41
C LEU A 95 -6.72 0.69 17.09
N ARG A 96 -7.87 0.11 16.75
CA ARG A 96 -7.92 -1.27 16.24
C ARG A 96 -7.25 -1.31 14.88
N ASP A 97 -6.32 -2.24 14.65
CA ASP A 97 -5.59 -2.42 13.39
C ASP A 97 -6.47 -2.31 12.13
N ASP A 98 -5.86 -1.74 11.10
CA ASP A 98 -6.49 -1.65 9.79
C ASP A 98 -6.67 -3.04 9.17
N PRO A 99 -7.88 -3.35 8.64
CA PRO A 99 -8.16 -4.66 8.09
C PRO A 99 -7.30 -4.92 6.85
N LYS A 100 -6.71 -6.12 6.79
CA LYS A 100 -6.08 -6.65 5.58
C LYS A 100 -7.10 -7.47 4.80
N ILE A 101 -7.39 -7.07 3.57
CA ILE A 101 -8.36 -7.76 2.71
C ILE A 101 -7.64 -8.75 1.80
N ALA A 102 -8.13 -9.99 1.78
CA ALA A 102 -7.58 -11.01 0.90
C ALA A 102 -7.67 -10.56 -0.57
N GLY A 103 -6.53 -10.54 -1.25
CA GLY A 103 -6.43 -10.14 -2.66
C GLY A 103 -6.09 -8.68 -2.89
N TYR A 104 -6.18 -7.81 -1.87
CA TYR A 104 -5.68 -6.44 -1.94
C TYR A 104 -4.33 -6.32 -1.21
N VAL A 105 -3.40 -5.59 -1.82
CA VAL A 105 -1.99 -5.54 -1.38
C VAL A 105 -1.78 -4.56 -0.23
N PHE A 106 -2.51 -3.45 -0.27
CA PHE A 106 -2.23 -2.28 0.56
C PHE A 106 -3.21 -2.15 1.72
N ASP A 107 -2.88 -1.32 2.69
CA ASP A 107 -3.72 -1.08 3.86
C ASP A 107 -4.74 0.04 3.67
N ASN A 108 -4.79 0.64 2.48
CA ASN A 108 -5.62 1.78 2.16
C ASN A 108 -6.87 1.44 1.32
N ASP A 109 -7.37 0.20 1.39
CA ASP A 109 -8.62 -0.19 0.70
C ASP A 109 -9.80 0.60 1.25
N ALA A 110 -10.26 1.55 0.45
CA ALA A 110 -11.31 2.50 0.78
C ALA A 110 -12.64 1.81 1.11
N THR A 111 -12.87 0.58 0.64
CA THR A 111 -14.10 -0.17 0.91
C THR A 111 -14.08 -0.91 2.25
N SER A 112 -12.91 -1.13 2.83
CA SER A 112 -12.73 -1.89 4.08
C SER A 112 -12.46 -1.02 5.30
N LEU A 113 -11.94 0.19 5.10
CA LEU A 113 -11.58 1.09 6.19
C LEU A 113 -12.82 1.77 6.76
N GLU A 114 -13.51 1.07 7.65
CA GLU A 114 -14.69 1.55 8.36
C GLU A 114 -14.37 1.99 9.79
N VAL A 115 -15.27 2.76 10.40
CA VAL A 115 -15.20 3.15 11.82
C VAL A 115 -16.31 2.47 12.59
N ASP A 116 -15.93 1.46 13.38
CA ASP A 116 -16.80 0.82 14.36
C ASP A 116 -16.77 1.55 15.73
N GLU A 117 -17.58 1.07 16.67
CA GLU A 117 -17.69 1.68 18.02
C GLU A 117 -16.37 1.66 18.81
N ALA A 118 -15.57 0.60 18.66
CA ALA A 118 -14.31 0.46 19.37
C ALA A 118 -13.27 1.44 18.79
N LEU A 119 -13.18 1.51 17.47
CA LEU A 119 -12.27 2.43 16.79
C LEU A 119 -12.66 3.89 17.04
N TRP A 120 -13.95 4.23 17.02
CA TRP A 120 -14.43 5.56 17.40
C TRP A 120 -14.04 5.91 18.84
N THR A 121 -14.14 4.95 19.77
CA THR A 121 -13.70 5.14 21.16
C THR A 121 -12.20 5.44 21.24
N GLY A 122 -11.38 4.73 20.46
CA GLY A 122 -9.94 4.99 20.31
C GLY A 122 -9.66 6.41 19.84
N TYR A 123 -10.29 6.83 18.73
CA TYR A 123 -10.15 8.21 18.22
C TYR A 123 -10.55 9.28 19.24
N ARG A 124 -11.62 9.07 19.99
CA ARG A 124 -12.06 10.03 21.03
C ARG A 124 -11.02 10.16 22.14
N ILE A 125 -10.43 9.05 22.59
CA ILE A 125 -9.38 9.08 23.63
C ILE A 125 -8.15 9.80 23.08
N ALA A 126 -7.68 9.39 21.89
CA ALA A 126 -6.51 9.98 21.26
C ALA A 126 -6.66 11.48 21.01
N ALA A 127 -7.82 11.92 20.52
CA ALA A 127 -8.13 13.34 20.32
C ALA A 127 -8.07 14.16 21.61
N GLY A 128 -8.58 13.61 22.72
CA GLY A 128 -8.53 14.25 24.04
C GLY A 128 -7.11 14.36 24.58
N GLU A 129 -6.28 13.33 24.41
CA GLU A 129 -4.88 13.31 24.83
C GLU A 129 -4.02 14.28 23.99
N LEU A 130 -4.23 14.32 22.67
CA LEU A 130 -3.55 15.27 21.79
C LEU A 130 -3.94 16.72 22.09
N ALA A 131 -5.23 17.00 22.24
CA ALA A 131 -5.71 18.34 22.59
C ALA A 131 -5.16 18.79 23.94
N GLN A 132 -5.06 17.88 24.91
CA GLN A 132 -4.41 18.16 26.19
C GLN A 132 -2.93 18.49 26.02
N THR A 133 -2.18 17.63 25.33
CA THR A 133 -0.74 17.78 25.09
C THR A 133 -0.43 19.13 24.46
N VAL A 134 -1.13 19.47 23.39
CA VAL A 134 -0.94 20.75 22.67
C VAL A 134 -1.27 21.96 23.56
N THR A 135 -2.29 21.87 24.42
CA THR A 135 -2.71 23.01 25.25
C THR A 135 -1.95 23.15 26.57
N GLU A 136 -1.17 22.14 26.97
CA GLU A 136 -0.29 22.19 28.16
C GLU A 136 1.15 22.57 27.81
N ASP A 137 1.54 22.47 26.55
CA ASP A 137 2.84 22.90 26.03
C ASP A 137 2.73 24.31 25.40
N PRO A 138 3.40 25.34 25.95
CA PRO A 138 3.35 26.70 25.42
C PRO A 138 3.84 26.84 23.98
N ASP A 139 4.84 26.05 23.58
CA ASP A 139 5.44 26.13 22.24
C ASP A 139 4.50 25.51 21.19
N LEU A 140 3.83 24.40 21.54
CA LEU A 140 2.79 23.79 20.70
C LEU A 140 1.50 24.62 20.67
N LEU A 141 1.15 25.30 21.75
CA LEU A 141 -0.06 26.10 21.85
C LEU A 141 0.03 27.41 21.06
N ALA A 142 1.21 28.03 21.00
CA ALA A 142 1.42 29.36 20.44
C ALA A 142 0.76 29.58 19.05
N PRO A 143 0.91 28.67 18.05
CA PRO A 143 0.30 28.82 16.73
C PRO A 143 -1.24 28.90 16.75
N PHE A 144 -1.89 28.37 17.79
CA PHE A 144 -3.36 28.32 17.92
C PHE A 144 -3.93 29.50 18.70
N VAL A 145 -3.09 30.24 19.42
CA VAL A 145 -3.50 31.42 20.20
C VAL A 145 -2.98 32.73 19.61
N ASP A 146 -1.82 32.72 18.95
CA ASP A 146 -1.22 33.89 18.31
C ASP A 146 -1.77 34.09 16.89
N VAL A 147 -3.10 34.15 16.81
CA VAL A 147 -3.86 34.30 15.56
C VAL A 147 -4.27 35.76 15.33
N PRO A 148 -4.42 36.20 14.06
CA PRO A 148 -4.86 37.56 13.73
C PRO A 148 -6.24 37.92 14.32
N GLY A 149 -6.46 39.20 14.61
CA GLY A 149 -7.76 39.74 15.03
C GLY A 149 -7.62 40.80 16.12
N ASP A 150 -8.40 41.89 16.02
CA ASP A 150 -8.43 42.97 17.00
C ASP A 150 -9.37 42.64 18.19
N THR A 151 -10.34 41.76 17.96
CA THR A 151 -11.31 41.27 18.94
C THR A 151 -11.19 39.77 19.18
N GLU A 152 -11.69 39.29 20.32
CA GLU A 152 -11.72 37.84 20.62
C GLU A 152 -12.51 37.05 19.56
N ALA A 153 -13.62 37.60 19.06
CA ALA A 153 -14.42 36.97 18.01
C ALA A 153 -13.65 36.84 16.67
N GLU A 154 -12.89 37.86 16.28
CA GLU A 154 -12.05 37.82 15.07
C GLU A 154 -10.89 36.83 15.22
N ARG A 155 -10.32 36.70 16.42
CA ARG A 155 -9.31 35.70 16.74
C ARG A 155 -9.87 34.28 16.67
N ILE A 156 -11.07 34.06 17.22
CA ILE A 156 -11.76 32.76 17.12
C ILE A 156 -12.02 32.39 15.66
N ASP A 157 -12.56 33.32 14.86
CA ASP A 157 -12.81 33.09 13.43
C ASP A 157 -11.50 32.75 12.69
N SER A 158 -10.43 33.50 12.94
CA SER A 158 -9.11 33.26 12.33
C SER A 158 -8.52 31.91 12.70
N PHE A 159 -8.60 31.49 13.97
CA PHE A 159 -8.18 30.17 14.42
C PHE A 159 -9.03 29.07 13.78
N VAL A 160 -10.35 29.18 13.83
CA VAL A 160 -11.27 28.17 13.30
C VAL A 160 -11.07 27.96 11.81
N ARG A 161 -10.92 29.04 11.03
CA ARG A 161 -10.70 28.95 9.59
C ARG A 161 -9.33 28.37 9.25
N SER A 162 -8.27 28.82 9.90
CA SER A 162 -6.91 28.33 9.61
C SER A 162 -6.75 26.86 10.01
N PHE A 163 -7.17 26.50 11.22
CA PHE A 163 -7.08 25.13 11.72
C PHE A 163 -8.01 24.18 10.98
N GLY A 164 -9.27 24.58 10.79
CA GLY A 164 -10.27 23.72 10.14
C GLY A 164 -10.01 23.53 8.64
N THR A 165 -9.48 24.54 7.94
CA THR A 165 -9.11 24.40 6.51
C THR A 165 -8.02 23.34 6.34
N ARG A 166 -6.99 23.38 7.19
CA ARG A 166 -5.93 22.37 7.23
C ARG A 166 -6.46 20.99 7.60
N ALA A 167 -7.25 20.92 8.67
CA ALA A 167 -7.77 19.65 9.20
C ALA A 167 -8.79 18.97 8.28
N TYR A 168 -9.60 19.73 7.53
CA TYR A 168 -10.59 19.21 6.59
C TYR A 168 -10.08 19.21 5.14
N ARG A 169 -8.89 19.78 4.91
CA ARG A 169 -8.19 19.88 3.63
C ARG A 169 -8.98 20.65 2.55
N ARG A 170 -9.85 21.54 2.99
CA ARG A 170 -10.65 22.44 2.14
C ARG A 170 -11.14 23.64 2.95
N PRO A 171 -11.53 24.75 2.31
CA PRO A 171 -12.19 25.84 2.99
C PRO A 171 -13.44 25.35 3.72
N LEU A 172 -13.61 25.83 4.95
CA LEU A 172 -14.81 25.60 5.72
C LEU A 172 -15.99 26.37 5.13
N SER A 173 -17.16 25.77 5.14
CA SER A 173 -18.42 26.51 4.93
C SER A 173 -18.71 27.40 6.14
N GLU A 174 -19.45 28.49 5.93
CA GLU A 174 -19.86 29.39 7.03
C GLU A 174 -20.63 28.66 8.14
N ALA A 175 -21.36 27.59 7.82
CA ALA A 175 -22.03 26.77 8.81
C ALA A 175 -21.06 25.95 9.67
N GLU A 176 -19.98 25.43 9.07
CA GLU A 176 -18.92 24.72 9.79
C GLU A 176 -18.13 25.67 10.67
N VAL A 177 -17.80 26.88 10.18
CA VAL A 177 -17.14 27.92 10.98
C VAL A 177 -17.99 28.28 12.20
N ALA A 178 -19.28 28.53 12.02
CA ALA A 178 -20.18 28.83 13.13
C ALA A 178 -20.27 27.68 14.14
N ALA A 179 -20.36 26.43 13.67
CA ALA A 179 -20.42 25.27 14.55
C ALA A 179 -19.14 25.06 15.37
N LEU A 180 -17.97 25.26 14.77
CA LEU A 180 -16.69 25.18 15.47
C LEU A 180 -16.49 26.37 16.44
N ALA A 181 -16.97 27.57 16.10
CA ALA A 181 -16.98 28.70 17.02
C ALA A 181 -17.91 28.48 18.23
N ASP A 182 -19.06 27.83 18.04
CA ASP A 182 -19.95 27.44 19.15
C ASP A 182 -19.26 26.42 20.08
N LEU A 183 -18.53 25.44 19.52
CA LEU A 183 -17.71 24.50 20.29
C LEU A 183 -16.61 25.24 21.05
N PHE A 184 -15.89 26.15 20.40
CA PHE A 184 -14.88 26.99 21.05
C PHE A 184 -15.46 27.68 22.29
N ASN A 185 -16.60 28.35 22.16
CA ASN A 185 -17.24 29.08 23.26
C ASN A 185 -17.68 28.16 24.41
N ALA A 186 -18.05 26.91 24.11
CA ALA A 186 -18.43 25.92 25.12
C ALA A 186 -17.24 25.40 25.95
N GLY A 187 -16.02 25.44 25.41
CA GLY A 187 -14.82 24.85 26.03
C GLY A 187 -14.55 25.32 27.46
N SER A 188 -14.76 26.61 27.75
CA SER A 188 -14.57 27.18 29.09
C SER A 188 -15.41 26.50 30.19
N GLY A 189 -16.56 25.91 29.84
CA GLY A 189 -17.42 25.18 30.77
C GLY A 189 -17.07 23.69 30.93
N LEU A 190 -16.20 23.15 30.08
CA LEU A 190 -15.91 21.72 29.99
C LEU A 190 -14.58 21.34 30.65
N TYR A 191 -13.60 22.25 30.67
CA TYR A 191 -12.25 21.98 31.19
C TYR A 191 -11.96 22.82 32.45
N SER A 192 -12.40 22.34 33.61
CA SER A 192 -12.25 23.05 34.90
C SER A 192 -10.80 23.29 35.35
N GLY A 193 -9.82 22.62 34.74
CA GLY A 193 -8.38 22.81 34.99
C GLY A 193 -7.74 23.93 34.15
N VAL A 194 -8.39 24.39 33.08
CA VAL A 194 -7.81 25.38 32.15
C VAL A 194 -8.30 26.78 32.56
N GLN A 195 -7.37 27.64 32.97
CA GLN A 195 -7.71 28.97 33.51
C GLN A 195 -8.02 30.00 32.42
N ASP A 196 -7.37 29.89 31.27
CA ASP A 196 -7.59 30.78 30.12
C ASP A 196 -8.78 30.25 29.29
N PRO A 197 -9.90 30.99 29.20
CA PRO A 197 -11.06 30.57 28.41
C PRO A 197 -10.76 30.37 26.94
N PHE A 198 -9.81 31.12 26.37
CA PHE A 198 -9.42 31.00 24.97
C PHE A 198 -8.71 29.66 24.74
N VAL A 199 -7.78 29.29 25.63
CA VAL A 199 -7.09 27.99 25.59
C VAL A 199 -8.07 26.84 25.78
N ALA A 200 -9.05 26.99 26.67
CA ALA A 200 -10.11 25.99 26.84
C ALA A 200 -10.96 25.80 25.57
N GLY A 201 -11.21 26.88 24.84
CA GLY A 201 -11.88 26.85 23.53
C GLY A 201 -11.03 26.17 22.45
N VAL A 202 -9.75 26.51 22.34
CA VAL A 202 -8.79 25.86 21.43
C VAL A 202 -8.76 24.35 21.69
N ARG A 203 -8.62 23.94 22.96
CA ARG A 203 -8.63 22.52 23.35
C ARG A 203 -9.90 21.81 22.87
N HIS A 204 -11.07 22.42 23.05
CA HIS A 204 -12.33 21.80 22.63
C HIS A 204 -12.44 21.64 21.11
N VAL A 205 -11.99 22.65 20.35
CA VAL A 205 -12.02 22.60 18.89
C VAL A 205 -11.07 21.53 18.36
N ILE A 206 -9.85 21.43 18.90
CA ILE A 206 -8.90 20.37 18.51
C ILE A 206 -9.52 19.00 18.79
N GLU A 207 -10.05 18.78 19.99
CA GLU A 207 -10.68 17.51 20.36
C GLU A 207 -11.85 17.15 19.44
N ALA A 208 -12.70 18.13 19.09
CA ALA A 208 -13.85 17.90 18.21
C ALA A 208 -13.46 17.65 16.75
N VAL A 209 -12.50 18.41 16.22
CA VAL A 209 -12.04 18.31 14.82
C VAL A 209 -11.37 16.96 14.57
N LEU A 210 -10.52 16.48 15.48
CA LEU A 210 -9.83 15.19 15.32
C LEU A 210 -10.78 13.98 15.34
N GLN A 211 -12.03 14.16 15.79
CA GLN A 211 -13.08 13.15 15.77
C GLN A 211 -14.07 13.32 14.60
N SER A 212 -13.93 14.40 13.83
CA SER A 212 -14.84 14.72 12.74
C SER A 212 -14.67 13.73 11.58
N PRO A 213 -15.76 13.29 10.93
CA PRO A 213 -15.65 12.54 9.67
C PRO A 213 -14.80 13.27 8.61
N TYR A 214 -14.81 14.60 8.57
CA TYR A 214 -13.99 15.37 7.61
C TYR A 214 -12.49 15.40 7.96
N PHE A 215 -12.12 15.01 9.19
CA PHE A 215 -10.72 14.77 9.55
C PHE A 215 -10.34 13.31 9.31
N LEU A 216 -11.20 12.37 9.74
CA LEU A 216 -10.98 10.93 9.65
C LEU A 216 -11.08 10.39 8.21
N TYR A 217 -11.73 11.11 7.31
CA TYR A 217 -11.90 10.73 5.91
C TYR A 217 -11.46 11.86 4.98
N ARG A 218 -10.83 11.49 3.87
CA ARG A 218 -10.72 12.34 2.67
C ARG A 218 -12.02 12.15 1.90
N VAL A 219 -12.75 13.24 1.69
CA VAL A 219 -14.08 13.21 1.06
C VAL A 219 -14.04 13.99 -0.24
N GLU A 220 -14.47 13.35 -1.31
CA GLU A 220 -14.57 13.93 -2.64
C GLU A 220 -16.04 14.22 -2.95
N THR A 221 -16.34 15.50 -3.01
CA THR A 221 -17.66 16.12 -3.11
C THR A 221 -17.96 16.70 -4.48
N SER A 222 -17.02 16.73 -5.43
CA SER A 222 -17.29 17.15 -6.80
C SER A 222 -18.41 16.32 -7.45
N GLU A 223 -19.37 17.01 -8.09
CA GLU A 223 -20.57 16.44 -8.72
C GLU A 223 -20.76 16.87 -10.19
N ALA A 224 -19.97 17.83 -10.68
CA ALA A 224 -20.11 18.32 -12.05
C ALA A 224 -19.51 17.31 -13.03
N VAL A 225 -20.30 16.87 -14.01
CA VAL A 225 -19.80 16.02 -15.11
C VAL A 225 -19.35 16.90 -16.27
N VAL A 226 -18.08 16.78 -16.64
CA VAL A 226 -17.45 17.48 -17.77
C VAL A 226 -16.85 16.42 -18.69
N ASP A 227 -17.22 16.44 -19.96
CA ASP A 227 -16.72 15.50 -20.98
C ASP A 227 -16.80 14.00 -20.58
N GLY A 228 -17.82 13.63 -19.81
CA GLY A 228 -18.09 12.25 -19.41
C GLY A 228 -17.40 11.79 -18.12
N VAL A 229 -16.61 12.66 -17.47
CA VAL A 229 -15.95 12.40 -16.19
C VAL A 229 -16.28 13.49 -15.16
N ILE A 230 -15.96 13.27 -13.90
CA ILE A 230 -16.10 14.26 -12.83
C ILE A 230 -14.69 14.75 -12.47
N PRO A 231 -14.27 15.96 -12.88
CA PRO A 231 -12.99 16.51 -12.43
C PRO A 231 -13.01 16.72 -10.92
N LEU A 232 -11.88 16.43 -10.26
CA LEU A 232 -11.67 16.82 -8.87
C LEU A 232 -11.49 18.34 -8.78
N SER A 233 -11.96 18.92 -7.68
CA SER A 233 -11.60 20.29 -7.33
C SER A 233 -10.14 20.39 -6.90
N ASP A 234 -9.55 21.59 -6.96
CA ASP A 234 -8.13 21.77 -6.63
C ASP A 234 -7.79 21.34 -5.20
N TYR A 235 -8.70 21.53 -4.23
CA TYR A 235 -8.50 21.05 -2.85
C TYR A 235 -8.59 19.53 -2.73
N GLU A 236 -9.48 18.87 -3.48
CA GLU A 236 -9.56 17.41 -3.54
C GLU A 236 -8.29 16.83 -4.17
N LEU A 237 -7.78 17.47 -5.22
CA LEU A 237 -6.56 17.06 -5.90
C LEU A 237 -5.32 17.30 -5.06
N ALA A 238 -5.22 18.45 -4.37
CA ALA A 238 -4.18 18.72 -3.37
C ALA A 238 -4.15 17.64 -2.27
N SER A 239 -5.32 17.28 -1.74
CA SER A 239 -5.46 16.19 -0.78
C SER A 239 -5.06 14.84 -1.38
N ARG A 240 -5.48 14.53 -2.61
CA ARG A 240 -5.12 13.26 -3.26
C ARG A 240 -3.61 13.17 -3.49
N LEU A 241 -2.97 14.24 -3.97
CA LEU A 241 -1.51 14.35 -4.11
C LEU A 241 -0.79 14.17 -2.78
N SER A 242 -1.17 14.90 -1.72
CA SER A 242 -0.47 14.86 -0.43
C SER A 242 -0.51 13.49 0.23
N TYR A 243 -1.64 12.79 0.16
CA TYR A 243 -1.76 11.46 0.74
C TYR A 243 -1.13 10.38 -0.12
N PHE A 244 -1.11 10.56 -1.44
CA PHE A 244 -0.41 9.65 -2.34
C PHE A 244 1.11 9.79 -2.21
N LEU A 245 1.65 11.02 -2.15
CA LEU A 245 3.09 11.27 -2.22
C LEU A 245 3.78 11.42 -0.86
N TRP A 246 3.07 11.88 0.17
CA TRP A 246 3.63 12.15 1.51
C TRP A 246 2.91 11.44 2.65
N ASN A 247 1.81 10.73 2.37
CA ASN A 247 1.02 10.03 3.39
C ASN A 247 0.54 10.94 4.53
N THR A 248 0.26 12.21 4.24
CA THR A 248 -0.19 13.24 5.19
C THR A 248 -0.96 14.37 4.47
N MET A 249 -1.41 15.37 5.22
CA MET A 249 -2.14 16.53 4.69
C MET A 249 -1.30 17.43 3.75
N PRO A 250 -1.93 18.24 2.89
CA PRO A 250 -1.22 19.22 2.06
C PRO A 250 -0.40 20.20 2.91
N ASP A 251 0.74 20.63 2.39
CA ASP A 251 1.50 21.73 2.97
C ASP A 251 0.93 23.10 2.54
N ALA A 252 1.49 24.18 3.09
CA ALA A 252 1.00 25.53 2.81
C ALA A 252 1.06 25.87 1.31
N GLU A 253 2.16 25.50 0.63
CA GLU A 253 2.33 25.76 -0.80
C GLU A 253 1.29 25.01 -1.66
N LEU A 254 0.97 23.76 -1.32
CA LEU A 254 -0.06 23.00 -2.04
C LEU A 254 -1.48 23.52 -1.74
N PHE A 255 -1.73 24.03 -0.53
CA PHE A 255 -2.98 24.73 -0.22
C PHE A 255 -3.11 26.06 -0.98
N ASP A 256 -2.03 26.83 -1.08
CA ASP A 256 -2.00 28.10 -1.81
C ASP A 256 -2.24 27.87 -3.31
N ALA A 257 -1.63 26.83 -3.89
CA ALA A 257 -1.88 26.42 -5.27
C ALA A 257 -3.35 26.03 -5.49
N ALA A 258 -3.94 25.29 -4.54
CA ALA A 258 -5.34 24.92 -4.60
C ALA A 258 -6.29 26.13 -4.49
N GLU A 259 -5.97 27.11 -3.63
CA GLU A 259 -6.74 28.35 -3.51
C GLU A 259 -6.66 29.20 -4.79
N ALA A 260 -5.51 29.18 -5.46
CA ALA A 260 -5.24 29.97 -6.67
C ALA A 260 -5.78 29.34 -7.97
N GLY A 261 -6.27 28.09 -7.95
CA GLY A 261 -6.67 27.36 -9.15
C GLY A 261 -5.47 26.86 -9.97
N GLU A 262 -4.33 26.65 -9.32
CA GLU A 262 -3.07 26.23 -9.94
C GLU A 262 -2.89 24.70 -9.85
N LEU A 263 -3.99 23.93 -9.97
CA LEU A 263 -4.00 22.47 -10.05
C LEU A 263 -4.93 21.95 -11.18
N GLU A 264 -5.40 22.83 -12.06
CA GLU A 264 -6.38 22.50 -13.10
C GLU A 264 -5.77 21.77 -14.32
N THR A 265 -4.46 21.93 -14.56
CA THR A 265 -3.79 21.36 -15.74
C THR A 265 -2.77 20.29 -15.36
N ALA A 266 -2.53 19.34 -16.27
CA ALA A 266 -1.50 18.32 -16.09
C ALA A 266 -0.10 18.92 -15.83
N ALA A 267 0.21 20.10 -16.39
CA ALA A 267 1.47 20.78 -16.16
C ALA A 267 1.58 21.32 -14.73
N ASP A 268 0.50 21.85 -14.18
CA ASP A 268 0.48 22.37 -12.80
C ASP A 268 0.56 21.23 -11.79
N ILE A 269 -0.16 20.13 -12.04
CA ILE A 269 -0.11 18.90 -11.25
C ILE A 269 1.30 18.32 -11.25
N ALA A 270 1.95 18.24 -12.43
CA ALA A 270 3.31 17.75 -12.57
C ALA A 270 4.30 18.60 -11.76
N ALA A 271 4.20 19.94 -11.85
CA ALA A 271 5.08 20.84 -11.11
C ALA A 271 4.97 20.64 -9.58
N GLN A 272 3.76 20.46 -9.06
CA GLN A 272 3.55 20.16 -7.64
C GLN A 272 4.04 18.75 -7.27
N ALA A 273 3.76 17.74 -8.09
CA ALA A 273 4.23 16.38 -7.84
C ALA A 273 5.77 16.28 -7.83
N GLU A 274 6.46 16.93 -8.78
CA GLU A 274 7.93 17.00 -8.85
C GLU A 274 8.52 17.68 -7.59
N ARG A 275 7.94 18.81 -7.18
CA ARG A 275 8.32 19.50 -5.94
C ARG A 275 8.18 18.57 -4.75
N MET A 276 7.05 17.88 -4.65
CA MET A 276 6.77 16.98 -3.54
C MET A 276 7.69 15.76 -3.52
N LEU A 277 8.04 15.21 -4.67
CA LEU A 277 8.98 14.10 -4.82
C LEU A 277 10.44 14.49 -4.52
N ALA A 278 10.76 15.79 -4.47
CA ALA A 278 12.05 16.30 -4.01
C ALA A 278 12.14 16.45 -2.48
N ASP A 279 11.02 16.37 -1.77
CA ASP A 279 10.95 16.46 -0.31
C ASP A 279 11.26 15.10 0.34
N PRO A 280 11.99 15.04 1.47
CA PRO A 280 12.30 13.79 2.17
C PRO A 280 11.08 12.93 2.53
N ARG A 281 9.89 13.51 2.73
CA ARG A 281 8.66 12.75 3.01
C ARG A 281 8.28 11.79 1.88
N ALA A 282 8.65 12.09 0.64
CA ALA A 282 8.40 11.20 -0.49
C ALA A 282 9.18 9.89 -0.39
N ALA A 283 10.39 9.91 0.20
CA ALA A 283 11.17 8.70 0.41
C ALA A 283 10.46 7.73 1.36
N GLU A 284 9.89 8.25 2.45
CA GLU A 284 9.13 7.43 3.41
C GLU A 284 7.87 6.82 2.80
N MET A 285 7.18 7.56 1.92
CA MET A 285 6.04 7.02 1.18
C MET A 285 6.46 5.89 0.24
N VAL A 286 7.53 6.09 -0.54
CA VAL A 286 8.01 5.08 -1.48
C VAL A 286 8.48 3.83 -0.74
N VAL A 287 9.19 3.97 0.38
CA VAL A 287 9.57 2.84 1.25
C VAL A 287 8.32 2.13 1.76
N ARG A 288 7.31 2.86 2.23
CA ARG A 288 6.04 2.27 2.71
C ARG A 288 5.29 1.50 1.62
N PHE A 289 5.26 2.00 0.38
CA PHE A 289 4.69 1.26 -0.74
C PHE A 289 5.41 -0.07 -0.95
N HIS A 290 6.75 -0.05 -0.96
CA HIS A 290 7.56 -1.25 -1.14
C HIS A 290 7.47 -2.21 0.05
N HIS A 291 7.30 -1.73 1.28
CA HIS A 291 7.04 -2.59 2.44
C HIS A 291 5.80 -3.46 2.25
N GLN A 292 4.74 -2.88 1.71
CA GLN A 292 3.48 -3.59 1.48
C GLN A 292 3.52 -4.46 0.24
N LEU A 293 4.04 -3.93 -0.88
CA LEU A 293 4.19 -4.70 -2.11
C LEU A 293 5.11 -5.91 -1.93
N LEU A 294 6.20 -5.73 -1.19
CA LEU A 294 7.24 -6.74 -1.00
C LEU A 294 7.09 -7.56 0.27
N GLU A 295 5.97 -7.39 0.99
CA GLU A 295 5.63 -8.15 2.20
C GLU A 295 6.76 -8.14 3.24
N VAL A 296 7.37 -6.96 3.46
CA VAL A 296 8.51 -6.76 4.38
C VAL A 296 8.17 -7.20 5.81
N GLU A 297 6.89 -7.23 6.19
CA GLU A 297 6.43 -7.82 7.46
C GLU A 297 6.86 -9.28 7.67
N LYS A 298 7.08 -10.04 6.59
CA LYS A 298 7.64 -11.41 6.70
C LYS A 298 9.07 -11.40 7.21
N MET A 299 9.83 -10.33 6.93
CA MET A 299 11.21 -10.18 7.37
C MET A 299 11.31 -10.11 8.90
N GLU A 300 10.31 -9.54 9.58
CA GLU A 300 10.22 -9.48 11.05
C GLU A 300 10.21 -10.87 11.71
N THR A 301 9.90 -11.92 10.95
CA THR A 301 9.78 -13.30 11.45
C THR A 301 10.85 -14.24 10.91
N ILE A 302 11.87 -13.70 10.21
CA ILE A 302 13.03 -14.46 9.74
C ILE A 302 13.69 -15.15 10.93
N SER A 303 13.83 -16.48 10.87
CA SER A 303 14.47 -17.27 11.93
C SER A 303 15.21 -18.49 11.38
N PRO A 304 16.34 -18.30 10.67
CA PRO A 304 17.19 -19.39 10.23
C PRO A 304 17.77 -20.15 11.43
N SER A 305 18.00 -21.45 11.28
CA SER A 305 18.50 -22.27 12.39
C SER A 305 19.99 -22.01 12.65
N GLU A 306 20.31 -21.54 13.86
CA GLU A 306 21.68 -21.42 14.39
C GLU A 306 22.44 -22.76 14.45
N LEU A 307 21.75 -23.90 14.29
CA LEU A 307 22.40 -25.21 14.19
C LEU A 307 23.07 -25.43 12.83
N VAL A 308 22.65 -24.67 11.82
CA VAL A 308 23.10 -24.80 10.42
C VAL A 308 23.83 -23.55 9.94
N PHE A 309 23.37 -22.37 10.34
CA PHE A 309 23.86 -21.09 9.85
C PHE A 309 24.52 -20.27 10.97
N ASP A 310 25.47 -19.42 10.59
CA ASP A 310 25.99 -18.35 11.44
C ASP A 310 25.08 -17.13 11.23
N VAL A 311 24.22 -16.83 12.20
CA VAL A 311 23.10 -15.88 12.07
C VAL A 311 23.31 -14.72 13.04
N PRO A 312 23.23 -13.46 12.60
CA PRO A 312 23.21 -12.30 13.50
C PRO A 312 21.96 -12.31 14.40
N ASP A 313 22.11 -11.91 15.66
CA ASP A 313 21.01 -11.89 16.65
C ASP A 313 19.82 -10.99 16.20
N ASN A 314 20.10 -9.97 15.40
CA ASN A 314 19.18 -8.94 14.90
C ASN A 314 19.03 -8.99 13.36
N LEU A 315 19.17 -10.17 12.75
CA LEU A 315 19.01 -10.35 11.31
C LEU A 315 17.70 -9.75 10.74
N PRO A 316 16.52 -9.90 11.40
CA PRO A 316 15.28 -9.28 10.92
C PRO A 316 15.40 -7.76 10.76
N GLU A 317 15.90 -7.06 11.79
CA GLU A 317 16.07 -5.60 11.77
C GLU A 317 17.08 -5.17 10.70
N LEU A 318 18.22 -5.85 10.63
CA LEU A 318 19.26 -5.55 9.64
C LEU A 318 18.76 -5.74 8.20
N ALA A 319 17.99 -6.79 7.94
CA ALA A 319 17.43 -7.07 6.62
C ALA A 319 16.40 -6.01 6.18
N ILE A 320 15.59 -5.53 7.13
CA ILE A 320 14.64 -4.42 6.87
C ILE A 320 15.42 -3.14 6.59
N GLU A 321 16.43 -2.80 7.40
CA GLU A 321 17.25 -1.61 7.20
C GLU A 321 18.01 -1.63 5.86
N GLU A 322 18.61 -2.77 5.46
CA GLU A 322 19.20 -2.96 4.13
C GLU A 322 18.17 -2.65 3.04
N HIS A 323 16.98 -3.25 3.17
CA HIS A 323 15.92 -3.12 2.18
C HIS A 323 15.50 -1.65 2.02
N GLU A 324 15.22 -0.96 3.12
CA GLU A 324 14.82 0.43 3.07
C GLU A 324 15.92 1.34 2.53
N HIS A 325 17.17 1.13 2.94
CA HIS A 325 18.31 1.89 2.43
C HIS A 325 18.49 1.70 0.93
N PHE A 326 18.36 0.46 0.44
CA PHE A 326 18.42 0.15 -0.99
C PHE A 326 17.31 0.86 -1.78
N ILE A 327 16.05 0.81 -1.31
CA ILE A 327 14.94 1.50 -1.99
C ILE A 327 15.19 3.02 -2.03
N ARG A 328 15.62 3.61 -0.91
CA ARG A 328 15.93 5.05 -0.84
C ARG A 328 17.07 5.42 -1.79
N ASP A 329 18.14 4.63 -1.85
CA ASP A 329 19.29 4.89 -2.70
C ASP A 329 18.94 4.78 -4.19
N VAL A 330 18.31 3.68 -4.61
CA VAL A 330 17.90 3.48 -6.00
C VAL A 330 17.00 4.62 -6.46
N VAL A 331 15.95 4.94 -5.71
CA VAL A 331 14.95 5.91 -6.17
C VAL A 331 15.42 7.35 -5.99
N PHE A 332 16.07 7.68 -4.87
CA PHE A 332 16.37 9.07 -4.51
C PHE A 332 17.84 9.46 -4.60
N GLY A 333 18.77 8.52 -4.44
CA GLY A 333 20.21 8.71 -4.63
C GLY A 333 20.59 8.71 -6.11
N ASN A 334 20.24 7.62 -6.81
CA ASN A 334 20.62 7.38 -8.20
C ASN A 334 19.58 7.83 -9.22
N GLY A 335 18.34 8.08 -8.79
CA GLY A 335 17.23 8.45 -9.68
C GLY A 335 16.79 7.29 -10.59
N GLY A 336 16.92 6.05 -10.11
CA GLY A 336 16.53 4.84 -10.82
C GLY A 336 15.04 4.56 -10.79
N GLY A 337 14.62 3.66 -11.69
CA GLY A 337 13.26 3.12 -11.79
C GLY A 337 13.18 1.63 -11.47
N LEU A 338 12.15 0.97 -12.00
CA LEU A 338 11.95 -0.48 -11.81
C LEU A 338 13.13 -1.31 -12.32
N ILE A 339 13.76 -0.91 -13.43
CA ILE A 339 14.93 -1.60 -13.99
C ILE A 339 16.08 -1.62 -12.98
N GLU A 340 16.40 -0.49 -12.35
CA GLU A 340 17.47 -0.42 -11.36
C GLU A 340 17.10 -1.18 -10.07
N LEU A 341 15.84 -1.10 -9.61
CA LEU A 341 15.36 -1.89 -8.47
C LEU A 341 15.53 -3.40 -8.67
N LEU A 342 15.32 -3.87 -9.90
CA LEU A 342 15.45 -5.29 -10.25
C LEU A 342 16.89 -5.69 -10.54
N THR A 343 17.76 -4.76 -10.94
CA THR A 343 19.03 -5.13 -11.56
C THR A 343 20.28 -4.46 -10.96
N SER A 344 20.15 -3.59 -9.96
CA SER A 344 21.32 -2.98 -9.30
C SER A 344 22.22 -4.04 -8.66
N SER A 345 23.53 -3.98 -8.87
CA SER A 345 24.49 -4.83 -8.14
C SER A 345 25.03 -4.15 -6.88
N GLN A 346 24.49 -2.99 -6.52
CA GLN A 346 24.86 -2.25 -5.32
C GLN A 346 23.81 -2.49 -4.23
N THR A 347 24.24 -2.52 -2.97
CA THR A 347 23.34 -2.56 -1.82
C THR A 347 23.96 -1.80 -0.65
N MET A 348 23.20 -1.68 0.43
CA MET A 348 23.61 -1.01 1.67
C MET A 348 23.72 -2.07 2.76
N VAL A 349 24.91 -2.21 3.37
CA VAL A 349 25.15 -3.22 4.41
C VAL A 349 25.97 -2.67 5.55
N GLU A 350 25.76 -3.22 6.74
CA GLU A 350 26.71 -3.13 7.84
C GLU A 350 27.60 -4.40 7.91
N SER A 351 28.47 -4.50 8.91
CA SER A 351 29.47 -5.56 9.04
C SER A 351 28.95 -7.01 9.08
N GLU A 352 27.80 -7.28 9.72
CA GLU A 352 27.23 -8.62 9.86
C GLU A 352 26.59 -9.10 8.55
N LEU A 353 25.80 -8.26 7.88
CA LEU A 353 25.27 -8.54 6.54
C LEU A 353 26.40 -8.66 5.51
N ALA A 354 27.41 -7.79 5.57
CA ALA A 354 28.58 -7.87 4.68
C ALA A 354 29.28 -9.23 4.79
N ALA A 355 29.35 -9.82 5.98
CA ALA A 355 29.93 -11.15 6.17
C ALA A 355 29.13 -12.24 5.45
N ILE A 356 27.80 -12.18 5.46
CA ILE A 356 26.91 -13.12 4.75
C ILE A 356 27.02 -12.93 3.23
N TYR A 357 27.13 -11.69 2.75
CA TYR A 357 27.37 -11.40 1.33
C TYR A 357 28.79 -11.74 0.87
N GLY A 358 29.74 -12.01 1.78
CA GLY A 358 31.14 -12.26 1.44
C GLY A 358 31.93 -10.99 1.09
N VAL A 359 31.44 -9.81 1.49
CA VAL A 359 32.09 -8.51 1.26
C VAL A 359 33.09 -8.23 2.37
N ALA A 360 34.35 -8.01 2.00
CA ALA A 360 35.41 -7.70 2.95
C ALA A 360 35.58 -6.19 3.16
N GLY A 361 35.99 -5.78 4.36
CA GLY A 361 36.40 -4.40 4.64
C GLY A 361 35.32 -3.48 5.21
N VAL A 362 34.08 -3.97 5.33
CA VAL A 362 33.01 -3.30 6.08
C VAL A 362 33.19 -3.56 7.58
N THR A 363 33.08 -2.52 8.41
CA THR A 363 33.27 -2.61 9.86
C THR A 363 32.31 -1.68 10.58
N GLY A 364 31.77 -2.12 11.72
CA GLY A 364 30.84 -1.32 12.51
C GLY A 364 29.40 -1.51 12.05
N SER A 365 28.51 -0.77 12.71
CA SER A 365 27.05 -0.87 12.57
C SER A 365 26.44 0.13 11.58
N ASP A 366 27.27 0.96 10.93
CA ASP A 366 26.78 1.93 9.96
C ASP A 366 26.58 1.25 8.61
N PHE A 367 25.41 1.44 8.00
CA PHE A 367 25.13 0.97 6.64
C PHE A 367 25.95 1.76 5.62
N VAL A 368 26.71 1.06 4.80
CA VAL A 368 27.53 1.63 3.73
C VAL A 368 27.22 0.96 2.41
N GLU A 369 27.33 1.73 1.33
CA GLU A 369 27.19 1.23 -0.03
C GLU A 369 28.33 0.26 -0.36
N VAL A 370 27.98 -0.87 -0.95
CA VAL A 370 28.93 -1.88 -1.43
C VAL A 370 28.54 -2.40 -2.81
N ASP A 371 29.54 -2.75 -3.60
CA ASP A 371 29.35 -3.54 -4.82
C ASP A 371 29.29 -5.03 -4.48
N LEU A 372 28.21 -5.70 -4.87
CA LEU A 372 28.10 -7.15 -4.84
C LEU A 372 28.64 -7.77 -6.14
N ASP A 373 28.97 -9.07 -6.13
CA ASP A 373 29.32 -9.78 -7.35
C ASP A 373 28.10 -9.82 -8.30
N PRO A 374 28.10 -9.11 -9.44
CA PRO A 374 26.94 -9.00 -10.32
C PRO A 374 26.61 -10.34 -11.00
N THR A 375 27.50 -11.33 -10.96
CA THR A 375 27.21 -12.69 -11.42
C THR A 375 26.40 -13.50 -10.41
N GLN A 376 26.28 -13.01 -9.17
CA GLN A 376 25.62 -13.68 -8.05
C GLN A 376 24.48 -12.86 -7.45
N ARG A 377 24.49 -11.53 -7.55
CA ARG A 377 23.54 -10.65 -6.86
C ARG A 377 23.17 -9.47 -7.74
N ARG A 378 21.88 -9.31 -7.99
CA ARG A 378 21.30 -8.14 -8.65
C ARG A 378 19.88 -7.89 -8.12
N GLY A 379 19.61 -6.64 -7.78
CA GLY A 379 18.32 -6.13 -7.36
C GLY A 379 17.77 -6.68 -6.07
N VAL A 380 16.59 -6.16 -5.74
CA VAL A 380 15.87 -6.41 -4.49
C VAL A 380 15.61 -7.89 -4.20
N PHE A 381 15.43 -8.72 -5.23
CA PHE A 381 15.12 -10.14 -5.05
C PHE A 381 16.34 -11.02 -4.78
N THR A 382 17.54 -10.45 -4.74
CA THR A 382 18.74 -11.15 -4.26
C THR A 382 19.21 -10.66 -2.89
N GLN A 383 18.44 -9.78 -2.24
CA GLN A 383 18.68 -9.34 -0.86
C GLN A 383 18.40 -10.44 0.15
N LEU A 384 19.12 -10.42 1.28
CA LEU A 384 18.98 -11.42 2.34
C LEU A 384 17.57 -11.45 2.92
N GLY A 385 16.96 -10.27 3.12
CA GLY A 385 15.59 -10.16 3.62
C GLY A 385 14.58 -10.92 2.78
N PHE A 386 14.57 -10.72 1.46
CA PHE A 386 13.66 -11.43 0.55
C PHE A 386 13.92 -12.94 0.55
N LEU A 387 15.20 -13.34 0.46
CA LEU A 387 15.60 -14.75 0.35
C LEU A 387 15.26 -15.54 1.61
N ALA A 388 15.51 -14.97 2.78
CA ALA A 388 15.28 -15.62 4.08
C ALA A 388 13.80 -15.54 4.50
N ALA A 389 13.08 -14.46 4.21
CA ALA A 389 11.64 -14.35 4.48
C ALA A 389 10.80 -15.35 3.66
N ASN A 390 11.34 -15.83 2.54
CA ASN A 390 10.74 -16.85 1.69
C ASN A 390 11.57 -18.15 1.73
N ALA A 391 12.00 -18.55 2.93
CA ALA A 391 12.64 -19.82 3.22
C ALA A 391 12.05 -20.46 4.49
N SER A 392 12.37 -21.73 4.72
CA SER A 392 12.22 -22.34 6.04
C SER A 392 13.45 -22.04 6.90
N SER A 393 13.45 -22.46 8.16
CA SER A 393 14.63 -22.29 9.02
C SER A 393 15.85 -23.15 8.62
N PHE A 394 15.69 -24.10 7.69
CA PHE A 394 16.75 -25.02 7.27
C PHE A 394 17.01 -25.00 5.77
N ASP A 395 15.94 -25.05 4.98
CA ASP A 395 15.99 -25.20 3.53
C ASP A 395 15.46 -23.94 2.81
N PRO A 396 16.04 -23.58 1.65
CA PRO A 396 15.45 -22.57 0.78
C PRO A 396 14.09 -23.04 0.26
N ASP A 397 13.19 -22.09 0.01
CA ASP A 397 11.83 -22.38 -0.45
C ASP A 397 11.55 -21.76 -1.83
N PRO A 398 11.86 -22.47 -2.92
CA PRO A 398 11.58 -21.98 -4.27
C PRO A 398 10.08 -21.87 -4.57
N ILE A 399 9.20 -22.57 -3.81
CA ILE A 399 7.75 -22.44 -3.99
C ILE A 399 7.32 -21.05 -3.57
N HIS A 400 7.69 -20.60 -2.36
CA HIS A 400 7.29 -19.28 -1.87
C HIS A 400 7.98 -18.13 -2.62
N ARG A 401 9.28 -18.26 -2.94
CA ARG A 401 9.99 -17.30 -3.81
C ARG A 401 9.31 -17.17 -5.18
N GLY A 402 8.92 -18.30 -5.78
CA GLY A 402 8.24 -18.33 -7.08
C GLY A 402 6.82 -17.77 -7.06
N VAL A 403 6.00 -18.16 -6.05
CA VAL A 403 4.64 -17.63 -5.87
C VAL A 403 4.69 -16.11 -5.71
N PHE A 404 5.64 -15.60 -4.92
CA PHE A 404 5.81 -14.18 -4.71
C PHE A 404 6.03 -13.46 -6.05
N LEU A 405 7.05 -13.85 -6.82
CA LEU A 405 7.40 -13.14 -8.06
C LEU A 405 6.30 -13.24 -9.11
N ALA A 406 5.72 -14.43 -9.27
CA ALA A 406 4.63 -14.65 -10.21
C ALA A 406 3.41 -13.78 -9.88
N LYS A 407 3.04 -13.64 -8.60
CA LYS A 407 1.87 -12.84 -8.19
C LYS A 407 2.15 -11.34 -8.12
N ARG A 408 3.28 -10.93 -7.51
CA ARG A 408 3.59 -9.53 -7.17
C ARG A 408 4.27 -8.78 -8.31
N MET A 409 4.99 -9.49 -9.18
CA MET A 409 5.76 -8.86 -10.25
C MET A 409 5.27 -9.22 -11.64
N ALA A 410 4.72 -10.43 -11.84
CA ALA A 410 4.14 -10.82 -13.14
C ALA A 410 2.59 -10.76 -13.17
N CYS A 411 1.95 -10.39 -12.04
CA CYS A 411 0.51 -10.31 -11.89
C CYS A 411 -0.24 -11.59 -12.32
N HIS A 412 0.39 -12.76 -12.20
CA HIS A 412 -0.24 -14.04 -12.47
C HIS A 412 -1.28 -14.37 -11.40
N THR A 413 -2.48 -14.76 -11.83
CA THR A 413 -3.51 -15.27 -10.93
C THR A 413 -3.19 -16.71 -10.56
N ILE A 414 -2.91 -16.95 -9.28
CA ILE A 414 -2.66 -18.28 -8.71
C ILE A 414 -3.74 -18.54 -7.67
N ALA A 415 -4.49 -19.63 -7.84
CA ALA A 415 -5.51 -20.06 -6.89
C ALA A 415 -4.88 -20.45 -5.55
N ALA A 416 -5.68 -20.40 -4.48
CA ALA A 416 -5.25 -20.92 -3.18
C ALA A 416 -4.86 -22.41 -3.30
N PRO A 417 -3.85 -22.87 -2.53
CA PRO A 417 -3.51 -24.28 -2.51
C PRO A 417 -4.71 -25.12 -2.00
N PRO A 418 -4.86 -26.39 -2.44
CA PRO A 418 -5.88 -27.29 -1.91
C PRO A 418 -5.76 -27.48 -0.40
N ASP A 419 -6.87 -27.78 0.28
CA ASP A 419 -6.83 -28.09 1.72
C ASP A 419 -5.97 -29.33 2.01
N GLY A 420 -5.20 -29.27 3.09
CA GLY A 420 -4.43 -30.41 3.59
C GLY A 420 -3.23 -30.79 2.72
N VAL A 421 -2.57 -29.82 2.06
CA VAL A 421 -1.30 -30.05 1.35
C VAL A 421 -0.30 -30.74 2.30
N PRO A 422 0.21 -31.95 1.97
CA PRO A 422 1.21 -32.61 2.80
C PRO A 422 2.50 -31.80 2.82
N PRO A 423 3.27 -31.81 3.93
CA PRO A 423 4.57 -31.14 3.95
C PRO A 423 5.53 -31.79 2.94
N LEU A 424 6.56 -31.03 2.55
CA LEU A 424 7.66 -31.59 1.75
C LEU A 424 8.28 -32.79 2.51
N PRO A 425 8.60 -33.89 1.80
CA PRO A 425 9.30 -35.01 2.41
C PRO A 425 10.70 -34.59 2.88
N PRO A 426 11.33 -35.31 3.83
CA PRO A 426 12.73 -35.08 4.17
C PRO A 426 13.63 -35.17 2.94
N LEU A 427 14.69 -34.36 2.89
CA LEU A 427 15.67 -34.37 1.81
C LEU A 427 16.36 -35.75 1.75
N GLY A 428 16.40 -36.38 0.58
CA GLY A 428 17.13 -37.64 0.37
C GLY A 428 18.66 -37.43 0.40
N GLU A 429 19.44 -38.49 0.64
CA GLU A 429 20.91 -38.38 0.82
C GLU A 429 21.67 -37.77 -0.39
N ASP A 430 21.19 -38.00 -1.62
CA ASP A 430 21.81 -37.51 -2.87
C ASP A 430 20.85 -36.65 -3.69
N GLN A 431 19.90 -35.97 -3.02
CA GLN A 431 18.84 -35.19 -3.66
C GLN A 431 19.03 -33.70 -3.37
N THR A 432 18.94 -32.86 -4.40
CA THR A 432 18.86 -31.40 -4.27
C THR A 432 17.46 -30.95 -3.81
N ASN A 433 17.37 -29.76 -3.22
CA ASN A 433 16.10 -29.15 -2.85
C ASN A 433 15.17 -28.97 -4.05
N ARG A 434 15.72 -28.51 -5.19
CA ARG A 434 15.01 -28.49 -6.47
C ARG A 434 14.38 -29.83 -6.83
N GLU A 435 15.18 -30.91 -6.86
CA GLU A 435 14.68 -32.25 -7.20
C GLU A 435 13.61 -32.73 -6.21
N ARG A 436 13.73 -32.37 -4.94
CA ARG A 436 12.71 -32.63 -3.91
C ARG A 436 11.39 -31.93 -4.22
N VAL A 437 11.46 -30.63 -4.53
CA VAL A 437 10.27 -29.82 -4.86
C VAL A 437 9.63 -30.29 -6.17
N GLU A 438 10.44 -30.58 -7.19
CA GLU A 438 9.95 -31.09 -8.47
C GLU A 438 9.26 -32.45 -8.32
N ALA A 439 9.84 -33.37 -7.55
CA ALA A 439 9.21 -34.66 -7.26
C ALA A 439 7.89 -34.52 -6.49
N HIS A 440 7.78 -33.53 -5.60
CA HIS A 440 6.57 -33.27 -4.83
C HIS A 440 5.46 -32.62 -5.66
N THR A 441 5.83 -31.77 -6.61
CA THR A 441 4.89 -30.91 -7.35
C THR A 441 4.56 -31.46 -8.74
N SER A 442 5.22 -32.53 -9.20
CA SER A 442 4.97 -33.18 -10.49
C SER A 442 3.99 -34.36 -10.40
N GLY A 443 3.31 -34.66 -11.52
CA GLY A 443 2.48 -35.86 -11.67
C GLY A 443 1.17 -35.89 -10.85
N ASN A 444 0.80 -34.77 -10.21
CA ASN A 444 -0.38 -34.61 -9.39
C ASN A 444 -1.06 -33.24 -9.69
N PRO A 445 -2.23 -32.91 -9.08
CA PRO A 445 -2.92 -31.65 -9.35
C PRO A 445 -2.09 -30.38 -9.16
N CYS A 446 -1.05 -30.40 -8.31
CA CYS A 446 -0.16 -29.26 -8.08
C CYS A 446 0.62 -28.86 -9.34
N ALA A 447 0.87 -29.80 -10.26
CA ALA A 447 1.62 -29.56 -11.48
C ALA A 447 0.99 -28.49 -12.39
N SER A 448 -0.33 -28.30 -12.28
CA SER A 448 -1.08 -27.31 -13.07
C SER A 448 -0.65 -25.87 -12.81
N CYS A 449 -0.29 -25.54 -11.55
CA CYS A 449 0.21 -24.23 -11.17
C CYS A 449 1.74 -24.23 -11.06
N HIS A 450 2.31 -25.32 -10.53
CA HIS A 450 3.75 -25.39 -10.28
C HIS A 450 4.59 -25.48 -11.54
N GLY A 451 4.17 -26.26 -12.53
CA GLY A 451 4.91 -26.40 -13.79
C GLY A 451 5.03 -25.08 -14.56
N PRO A 452 3.92 -24.36 -14.84
CA PRO A 452 3.97 -23.17 -15.68
C PRO A 452 4.15 -21.84 -14.94
N LEU A 453 3.75 -21.74 -13.66
CA LEU A 453 3.61 -20.42 -12.99
C LEU A 453 4.48 -20.25 -11.74
N ILE A 454 4.74 -21.30 -10.95
CA ILE A 454 5.42 -21.15 -9.66
C ILE A 454 6.90 -21.55 -9.76
N ASN A 455 7.17 -22.83 -10.06
CA ASN A 455 8.52 -23.36 -10.04
C ASN A 455 9.47 -22.62 -11.00
N PRO A 456 9.03 -22.18 -12.21
CA PRO A 456 9.89 -21.40 -13.10
C PRO A 456 10.35 -20.04 -12.54
N PHE A 457 9.60 -19.41 -11.65
CA PHE A 457 10.05 -18.19 -10.98
C PHE A 457 10.89 -18.50 -9.73
N GLY A 458 10.75 -19.69 -9.14
CA GLY A 458 11.43 -20.11 -7.92
C GLY A 458 12.81 -20.75 -8.12
N PHE A 459 12.92 -21.70 -9.05
CA PHE A 459 14.16 -22.46 -9.29
C PHE A 459 15.40 -21.63 -9.65
N PRO A 460 15.29 -20.45 -10.29
CA PRO A 460 16.45 -19.57 -10.51
C PRO A 460 17.17 -19.16 -9.21
N TYR A 461 16.51 -19.24 -8.06
CA TYR A 461 17.04 -18.89 -6.74
C TYR A 461 17.64 -20.08 -5.97
N GLU A 462 17.77 -21.26 -6.57
CA GLU A 462 18.36 -22.43 -5.89
C GLU A 462 19.85 -22.25 -5.58
N SER A 463 20.50 -21.25 -6.17
CA SER A 463 21.86 -20.80 -5.81
C SER A 463 21.94 -19.98 -4.53
N TYR A 464 20.84 -19.80 -3.79
CA TYR A 464 20.84 -19.20 -2.45
C TYR A 464 20.24 -20.15 -1.43
N ASP A 465 20.93 -20.36 -0.31
CA ASP A 465 20.41 -21.17 0.79
C ASP A 465 19.27 -20.47 1.57
N ALA A 466 18.91 -21.03 2.72
CA ALA A 466 17.82 -20.51 3.55
C ALA A 466 18.16 -19.18 4.23
N LEU A 467 19.43 -18.93 4.57
CA LEU A 467 19.90 -17.63 5.05
C LEU A 467 19.98 -16.61 3.89
N GLY A 468 20.09 -17.11 2.66
CA GLY A 468 20.28 -16.32 1.46
C GLY A 468 21.74 -16.22 1.03
N ALA A 469 22.66 -17.02 1.61
CA ALA A 469 24.06 -17.07 1.20
C ALA A 469 24.20 -17.83 -0.14
N TRP A 470 25.17 -17.39 -0.95
CA TRP A 470 25.39 -17.97 -2.29
C TRP A 470 25.98 -19.38 -2.22
N ARG A 471 25.51 -20.28 -3.09
CA ARG A 471 25.96 -21.66 -3.18
C ARG A 471 25.97 -22.18 -4.62
N THR A 472 26.85 -23.15 -4.87
CA THR A 472 26.93 -23.90 -6.15
C THR A 472 26.68 -25.40 -5.98
N VAL A 473 26.57 -25.86 -4.73
CA VAL A 473 26.35 -27.26 -4.36
C VAL A 473 25.22 -27.31 -3.35
N ASP A 474 24.29 -28.23 -3.56
CA ASP A 474 23.19 -28.56 -2.66
C ASP A 474 23.27 -30.04 -2.32
N ASN A 475 23.43 -30.36 -1.04
CA ASN A 475 23.50 -31.74 -0.56
C ASN A 475 24.53 -32.59 -1.33
N GLY A 476 25.71 -32.01 -1.61
CA GLY A 476 26.80 -32.67 -2.35
C GLY A 476 26.63 -32.73 -3.86
N GLN A 477 25.48 -32.31 -4.40
CA GLN A 477 25.18 -32.28 -5.84
C GLN A 477 25.28 -30.85 -6.41
N PRO A 478 25.65 -30.68 -7.69
CA PRO A 478 25.62 -29.36 -8.33
C PRO A 478 24.22 -28.75 -8.31
N VAL A 479 24.12 -27.46 -8.01
CA VAL A 479 22.86 -26.72 -8.12
C VAL A 479 22.46 -26.56 -9.59
N ASP A 480 21.18 -26.80 -9.90
CA ASP A 480 20.57 -26.48 -11.18
C ASP A 480 19.54 -25.36 -11.01
N THR A 481 19.77 -24.23 -11.65
CA THR A 481 18.90 -23.04 -11.64
C THR A 481 18.16 -22.82 -12.96
N ALA A 482 18.44 -23.63 -14.00
CA ALA A 482 17.93 -23.37 -15.34
C ALA A 482 16.44 -23.73 -15.46
N THR A 483 15.65 -22.86 -16.09
CA THR A 483 14.21 -23.06 -16.30
C THR A 483 13.66 -22.21 -17.45
N MET A 484 12.38 -22.43 -17.78
CA MET A 484 11.65 -21.63 -18.77
C MET A 484 10.53 -20.87 -18.05
N VAL A 485 10.67 -19.56 -17.93
CA VAL A 485 9.68 -18.67 -17.31
C VAL A 485 8.68 -18.18 -18.35
N LEU A 486 7.42 -18.00 -17.94
CA LEU A 486 6.38 -17.38 -18.75
C LEU A 486 6.30 -15.88 -18.41
N LEU A 487 6.97 -15.05 -19.21
CA LEU A 487 7.01 -13.58 -19.15
C LEU A 487 7.09 -13.07 -20.59
N ASP A 488 6.05 -12.37 -21.07
CA ASP A 488 5.92 -11.94 -22.47
C ASP A 488 6.14 -13.08 -23.48
N GLY A 489 5.68 -14.28 -23.11
CA GLY A 489 6.02 -15.53 -23.79
C GLY A 489 7.00 -16.37 -22.98
N GLN A 490 7.53 -17.43 -23.60
CA GLN A 490 8.40 -18.37 -22.89
C GLN A 490 9.87 -17.96 -23.02
N GLN A 491 10.52 -17.62 -21.90
CA GLN A 491 11.90 -17.17 -21.82
C GLN A 491 12.77 -18.20 -21.09
N SER A 492 13.96 -18.48 -21.61
CA SER A 492 14.93 -19.33 -20.92
C SER A 492 15.72 -18.48 -19.94
N VAL A 493 15.91 -18.97 -18.71
CA VAL A 493 16.78 -18.33 -17.71
C VAL A 493 17.65 -19.39 -17.04
N SER A 494 18.85 -19.00 -16.62
CA SER A 494 19.86 -19.88 -16.01
C SER A 494 20.20 -19.51 -14.56
N GLY A 495 19.51 -18.53 -13.97
CA GLY A 495 19.73 -18.10 -12.58
C GLY A 495 18.93 -16.85 -12.24
N ALA A 496 18.92 -16.48 -10.96
CA ALA A 496 18.17 -15.33 -10.46
C ALA A 496 18.59 -14.01 -11.12
N VAL A 497 19.88 -13.84 -11.42
CA VAL A 497 20.41 -12.66 -12.13
C VAL A 497 19.79 -12.51 -13.53
N GLU A 498 19.77 -13.60 -14.31
CA GLU A 498 19.16 -13.58 -15.66
C GLU A 498 17.64 -13.46 -15.58
N LEU A 499 16.99 -14.04 -14.58
CA LEU A 499 15.56 -13.83 -14.34
C LEU A 499 15.25 -12.35 -14.05
N ALA A 500 16.07 -11.70 -13.22
CA ALA A 500 15.90 -10.28 -12.92
C ALA A 500 16.07 -9.39 -14.17
N GLU A 501 17.02 -9.71 -15.04
CA GLU A 501 17.20 -9.06 -16.35
C GLU A 501 15.99 -9.26 -17.27
N VAL A 502 15.48 -10.50 -17.36
CA VAL A 502 14.27 -10.79 -18.14
C VAL A 502 13.05 -10.05 -17.58
N MET A 503 12.90 -9.99 -16.27
CA MET A 503 11.81 -9.23 -15.62
C MET A 503 11.93 -7.72 -15.86
N ALA A 504 13.15 -7.16 -15.77
CA ALA A 504 13.38 -5.74 -16.02
C ALA A 504 13.18 -5.34 -17.49
N ALA A 505 13.22 -6.28 -18.42
CA ALA A 505 12.93 -6.04 -19.83
C ALA A 505 11.48 -6.40 -20.22
N SER A 506 10.62 -6.77 -19.26
CA SER A 506 9.30 -7.31 -19.52
C SER A 506 8.20 -6.26 -19.44
N GLU A 507 7.42 -6.12 -20.51
CA GLU A 507 6.25 -5.22 -20.55
C GLU A 507 5.23 -5.63 -19.48
N GLN A 508 4.95 -6.93 -19.35
CA GLN A 508 4.07 -7.48 -18.31
C GLN A 508 4.50 -7.08 -16.89
N VAL A 509 5.81 -7.05 -16.60
CA VAL A 509 6.32 -6.68 -15.26
C VAL A 509 6.17 -5.18 -15.01
N HIS A 510 6.46 -4.35 -16.00
CA HIS A 510 6.26 -2.90 -15.89
C HIS A 510 4.78 -2.53 -15.74
N GLU A 511 3.88 -3.17 -16.49
CA GLU A 511 2.43 -3.00 -16.32
C GLU A 511 1.96 -3.47 -14.94
N CYS A 512 2.45 -4.62 -14.45
CA CYS A 512 2.09 -5.10 -13.11
C CYS A 512 2.53 -4.13 -12.01
N TYR A 513 3.73 -3.57 -12.15
CA TYR A 513 4.26 -2.59 -11.20
C TYR A 513 3.48 -1.26 -11.24
N ALA A 514 3.15 -0.75 -12.44
CA ALA A 514 2.30 0.42 -12.62
C ALA A 514 0.88 0.20 -12.07
N ARG A 515 0.32 -1.01 -12.24
CA ARG A 515 -0.95 -1.42 -11.64
C ARG A 515 -0.92 -1.30 -10.13
N HIS A 516 0.12 -1.79 -9.46
CA HIS A 516 0.24 -1.69 -8.02
C HIS A 516 0.31 -0.24 -7.52
N TRP A 517 1.02 0.64 -8.24
CA TRP A 517 1.00 2.07 -7.95
C TRP A 517 -0.38 2.70 -8.12
N LEU A 518 -1.13 2.32 -9.15
CA LEU A 518 -2.50 2.79 -9.36
C LEU A 518 -3.45 2.29 -8.26
N GLU A 519 -3.34 1.02 -7.87
CA GLU A 519 -4.08 0.45 -6.74
C GLU A 519 -3.80 1.25 -5.45
N TYR A 520 -2.53 1.51 -5.16
CA TYR A 520 -2.13 2.33 -4.01
C TYR A 520 -2.66 3.77 -4.08
N ALA A 521 -2.59 4.41 -5.25
CA ALA A 521 -3.07 5.78 -5.44
C ALA A 521 -4.59 5.91 -5.29
N THR A 522 -5.34 4.92 -5.79
CA THR A 522 -6.80 4.94 -5.84
C THR A 522 -7.46 4.27 -4.65
N GLY A 523 -6.70 3.55 -3.81
CA GLY A 523 -7.22 2.87 -2.61
C GLY A 523 -8.22 1.77 -2.94
N ARG A 524 -8.07 1.09 -4.09
CA ARG A 524 -8.95 -0.01 -4.52
C ARG A 524 -8.20 -0.99 -5.40
N ASN A 525 -8.76 -2.20 -5.52
CA ASN A 525 -8.27 -3.18 -6.49
C ASN A 525 -8.34 -2.64 -7.93
N TYR A 526 -7.40 -3.08 -8.75
CA TYR A 526 -7.44 -2.89 -10.20
C TYR A 526 -8.72 -3.48 -10.80
N VAL A 527 -9.29 -2.77 -11.76
CA VAL A 527 -10.41 -3.24 -12.58
C VAL A 527 -10.07 -3.09 -14.06
N PHE A 528 -10.82 -3.77 -14.93
CA PHE A 528 -10.55 -3.77 -16.36
C PHE A 528 -10.53 -2.36 -17.00
N GLY A 529 -11.29 -1.41 -16.45
CA GLY A 529 -11.29 -0.02 -16.91
C GLY A 529 -9.95 0.71 -16.72
N ASP A 530 -9.09 0.22 -15.83
CA ASP A 530 -7.75 0.78 -15.58
C ASP A 530 -6.71 0.36 -16.62
N ALA A 531 -7.01 -0.64 -17.45
CA ALA A 531 -6.05 -1.24 -18.39
C ALA A 531 -5.34 -0.22 -19.30
N PRO A 532 -6.02 0.78 -19.88
CA PRO A 532 -5.35 1.78 -20.73
C PRO A 532 -4.31 2.60 -19.96
N THR A 533 -4.65 3.05 -18.74
CA THR A 533 -3.74 3.82 -17.87
C THR A 533 -2.55 2.99 -17.45
N VAL A 534 -2.78 1.74 -17.03
CA VAL A 534 -1.71 0.80 -16.62
C VAL A 534 -0.78 0.50 -17.79
N SER A 535 -1.34 0.24 -18.98
CA SER A 535 -0.54 -0.08 -20.17
C SER A 535 0.30 1.10 -20.62
N ARG A 536 -0.24 2.32 -20.58
CA ARG A 536 0.57 3.53 -20.85
C ARG A 536 1.68 3.69 -19.82
N LEU A 537 1.36 3.67 -18.52
CA LEU A 537 2.37 3.87 -17.46
C LEU A 537 3.46 2.80 -17.50
N GLY A 538 3.10 1.53 -17.72
CA GLY A 538 4.04 0.42 -17.87
C GLY A 538 4.90 0.56 -19.12
N GLY A 539 4.27 0.88 -20.26
CA GLY A 539 4.94 1.11 -21.54
C GLY A 539 5.94 2.27 -21.47
N ASP A 540 5.55 3.41 -20.91
CA ASP A 540 6.41 4.59 -20.71
C ASP A 540 7.58 4.22 -19.78
N SER A 541 7.30 3.52 -18.67
CA SER A 541 8.32 3.07 -17.72
C SER A 541 9.40 2.19 -18.36
N LEU A 542 9.04 1.33 -19.30
CA LEU A 542 9.97 0.47 -20.03
C LEU A 542 10.68 1.20 -21.17
N ALA A 543 9.92 1.89 -22.03
CA ALA A 543 10.45 2.47 -23.27
C ALA A 543 11.34 3.69 -23.04
N GLU A 544 11.06 4.48 -22.00
CA GLU A 544 11.83 5.67 -21.64
C GLU A 544 12.80 5.40 -20.47
N GLU A 545 12.82 4.16 -19.96
CA GLU A 545 13.58 3.78 -18.75
C GLU A 545 13.30 4.73 -17.58
N GLN A 546 12.02 5.11 -17.39
CA GLN A 546 11.64 6.16 -16.44
C GLN A 546 12.14 5.85 -15.03
N SER A 547 12.67 6.87 -14.38
CA SER A 547 12.86 6.86 -12.93
C SER A 547 11.54 6.62 -12.22
N MET A 548 11.60 6.14 -10.98
CA MET A 548 10.40 5.99 -10.17
C MET A 548 9.64 7.32 -10.03
N ARG A 549 10.39 8.43 -9.91
CA ARG A 549 9.80 9.76 -9.75
C ARG A 549 9.02 10.17 -11.00
N GLU A 550 9.56 9.92 -12.18
CA GLU A 550 8.86 10.18 -13.45
C GLU A 550 7.60 9.32 -13.59
N LEU A 551 7.64 8.04 -13.23
CA LEU A 551 6.45 7.17 -13.19
C LEU A 551 5.37 7.73 -12.26
N LEU A 552 5.75 8.18 -11.05
CA LEU A 552 4.81 8.75 -10.07
C LEU A 552 4.21 10.08 -10.57
N VAL A 553 4.99 10.95 -11.23
CA VAL A 553 4.48 12.16 -11.88
C VAL A 553 3.53 11.81 -13.04
N ALA A 554 3.88 10.83 -13.88
CA ALA A 554 3.04 10.37 -14.97
C ALA A 554 1.70 9.79 -14.47
N LEU A 555 1.70 9.15 -13.30
CA LEU A 555 0.48 8.66 -12.65
C LEU A 555 -0.37 9.81 -12.14
N THR A 556 0.19 10.81 -11.44
CA THR A 556 -0.60 11.91 -10.87
C THR A 556 -1.26 12.78 -11.93
N THR A 557 -0.66 12.86 -13.11
CA THR A 557 -1.22 13.59 -14.27
C THR A 557 -2.23 12.78 -15.09
N SER A 558 -2.45 11.50 -14.77
CA SER A 558 -3.40 10.65 -15.49
C SER A 558 -4.86 11.08 -15.27
N VAL A 559 -5.72 10.69 -16.22
CA VAL A 559 -7.17 10.91 -16.09
C VAL A 559 -7.72 10.17 -14.86
N ALA A 560 -7.24 8.95 -14.61
CA ALA A 560 -7.67 8.13 -13.48
C ALA A 560 -7.35 8.75 -12.10
N PHE A 561 -6.28 9.56 -12.01
CA PHE A 561 -5.90 10.22 -10.76
C PHE A 561 -6.62 11.56 -10.55
N SER A 562 -6.75 12.36 -11.60
CA SER A 562 -7.29 13.73 -11.53
C SER A 562 -8.82 13.81 -11.64
N THR A 563 -9.49 12.70 -11.97
CA THR A 563 -10.94 12.65 -12.16
C THR A 563 -11.59 11.45 -11.48
N ARG A 564 -12.92 11.43 -11.48
CA ARG A 564 -13.79 10.37 -10.97
C ARG A 564 -14.77 9.91 -12.04
N ALA A 565 -15.24 8.68 -11.92
CA ALA A 565 -16.18 8.11 -12.89
C ALA A 565 -17.57 8.73 -12.74
N ALA A 566 -18.22 9.08 -13.86
CA ALA A 566 -19.55 9.70 -13.84
C ALA A 566 -20.63 8.76 -13.28
N GLU A 567 -20.41 7.45 -13.36
CA GLU A 567 -21.25 6.41 -12.76
C GLU A 567 -21.37 6.54 -11.24
N GLU A 568 -20.42 7.19 -10.57
CA GLU A 568 -20.44 7.36 -9.10
C GLU A 568 -21.53 8.33 -8.60
N LEU A 569 -22.16 9.09 -9.50
CA LEU A 569 -23.31 9.97 -9.18
C LEU A 569 -24.66 9.29 -9.34
N GLN A 570 -24.69 8.09 -9.94
CA GLN A 570 -25.91 7.29 -10.13
C GLN A 570 -26.18 6.44 -8.89
#